data_AF-A0AAC9JAE1-F1
#
_entry.id   AF-A0AAC9JAE1-F1
#
_cell.length_a   1.000
_cell.length_b   1.000
_cell.length_c   1.000
_cell.angle_alpha   90.00
_cell.angle_beta   90.00
_cell.angle_gamma   90.00
#
_symmetry.space_group_name_H-M   'P 1'
#
loop_
_entity.id
_entity.type
_entity.pdbx_description
1 polymer ?
#
loop_
_entity_poly.entity_id
_entity_poly.type
_entity_poly.pdbx_seq_one_letter_code
_entity_poly.pdbx_strand_id
1 'polypeptide(L)'
;MFLITNILALQTLWGGCAALYFSSSHQRTDAPTISKVSSSILFVTALIVAAFLLKEQYNIWAVVFSIITMIMMNFVLITLVGAHENRALRLIAYGTLINFALSLIGGVYVA
;
A
#
# COMPACT_ATOMS: atom_id res chain seq x y z
N MET A 1 -4.44 8.46 18.72
CA MET A 1 -4.28 9.19 17.45
C MET A 1 -3.24 8.52 16.55
N PHE A 2 -2.06 8.19 17.10
CA PHE A 2 -0.95 7.51 16.42
C PHE A 2 -1.35 6.27 15.61
N LEU A 3 -2.08 5.33 16.24
CA LEU A 3 -2.53 4.09 15.59
C LEU A 3 -3.38 4.34 14.34
N ILE A 4 -4.35 5.26 14.42
CA ILE A 4 -5.27 5.56 13.32
C ILE A 4 -4.52 6.17 12.13
N THR A 5 -3.59 7.09 12.39
CA THR A 5 -2.78 7.73 11.35
C THR A 5 -1.90 6.72 10.61
N ASN A 6 -1.28 5.78 11.34
CA ASN A 6 -0.47 4.72 10.75
C ASN A 6 -1.30 3.76 9.89
N ILE A 7 -2.51 3.40 10.35
CA ILE A 7 -3.45 2.60 9.57
C ILE A 7 -3.81 3.34 8.27
N LEU A 8 -4.21 4.61 8.36
CA LEU A 8 -4.58 5.41 7.20
C LEU A 8 -3.41 5.57 6.21
N ALA A 9 -2.20 5.81 6.69
CA ALA A 9 -1.01 5.91 5.84
C ALA A 9 -0.74 4.59 5.10
N LEU A 10 -0.82 3.45 5.81
CA LEU A 10 -0.62 2.13 5.22
C LEU A 10 -1.69 1.78 4.17
N GLN A 11 -2.97 2.04 4.47
CA GLN A 11 -4.07 1.80 3.53
C GLN A 11 -4.01 2.72 2.31
N THR A 12 -3.56 3.96 2.49
CA THR A 12 -3.36 4.90 1.37
C THR A 12 -2.25 4.41 0.44
N LEU A 13 -1.11 3.98 1.00
CA LEU A 13 0.00 3.41 0.24
C LEU A 13 -0.37 2.08 -0.43
N TRP A 14 -1.23 1.27 0.19
CA TRP A 14 -1.77 0.05 -0.41
C TRP A 14 -2.47 0.34 -1.73
N GLY A 15 -3.39 1.32 -1.74
CA GLY A 15 -4.11 1.72 -2.94
C GLY A 15 -3.16 2.20 -4.05
N GLY A 16 -2.15 3.00 -3.70
CA GLY A 16 -1.13 3.45 -4.64
C GLY A 16 -0.30 2.30 -5.22
N CYS A 17 0.16 1.37 -4.38
CA CYS A 17 0.96 0.21 -4.82
C CYS A 17 0.13 -0.75 -5.68
N ALA A 18 -1.13 -0.97 -5.31
CA ALA A 18 -2.07 -1.76 -6.10
C ALA A 18 -2.31 -1.14 -7.47
N ALA A 19 -2.48 0.19 -7.55
CA ALA A 19 -2.63 0.89 -8.82
C ALA A 19 -1.40 0.70 -9.73
N LEU A 20 -0.18 0.79 -9.18
CA LEU A 20 1.05 0.49 -9.92
C LEU A 20 1.08 -0.96 -10.42
N TYR A 21 0.74 -1.92 -9.57
CA TYR A 21 0.70 -3.33 -9.94
C TYR A 21 -0.27 -3.60 -11.09
N PHE A 22 -1.49 -3.07 -11.03
CA PHE A 22 -2.50 -3.24 -12.08
C PHE A 22 -2.20 -2.52 -13.40
N SER A 23 -1.22 -1.62 -13.42
CA SER A 23 -0.69 -1.01 -14.64
C SER A 23 0.54 -1.73 -15.21
N SER A 24 1.10 -2.69 -14.47
CA SER A 24 2.33 -3.40 -14.85
C SER A 24 2.06 -4.43 -15.94
N SER A 25 2.93 -4.52 -16.94
CA SER A 25 2.90 -5.61 -17.92
C SER A 25 3.30 -6.96 -17.33
N HIS A 26 3.89 -6.96 -16.13
CA HIS A 26 4.32 -8.17 -15.41
C HIS A 26 3.32 -8.62 -14.35
N GLN A 27 2.10 -8.07 -14.36
CA GLN A 27 1.04 -8.56 -13.49
C GLN A 27 0.55 -9.93 -13.96
N ARG A 28 0.03 -10.73 -13.03
CA ARG A 28 -0.48 -12.08 -13.32
C ARG A 28 -1.96 -12.11 -13.69
N THR A 29 -2.65 -11.00 -13.49
CA THR A 29 -4.05 -10.77 -13.84
C THR A 29 -4.25 -10.69 -15.35
N ASP A 30 -5.42 -11.12 -15.82
CA ASP A 30 -5.73 -11.38 -17.24
C ASP A 30 -5.43 -10.20 -18.19
N ALA A 31 -5.52 -8.95 -17.71
CA ALA A 31 -5.12 -7.76 -18.45
C ALA A 31 -4.81 -6.58 -17.52
N PRO A 32 -4.00 -5.61 -17.96
CA PRO A 32 -3.87 -4.33 -17.26
C PRO A 32 -5.19 -3.60 -17.17
N THR A 33 -5.63 -3.32 -15.94
CA THR A 33 -6.92 -2.66 -15.69
C THR A 33 -6.79 -1.14 -15.54
N ILE A 34 -5.55 -0.61 -15.41
CA ILE A 34 -5.29 0.81 -15.18
C ILE A 34 -4.17 1.30 -16.12
N SER A 35 -4.30 2.52 -16.64
CA SER A 35 -3.25 3.16 -17.44
C SER A 35 -2.00 3.48 -16.61
N LYS A 36 -0.81 3.40 -17.20
CA LYS A 36 0.46 3.73 -16.52
C LYS A 36 0.50 5.17 -15.98
N VAL A 37 -0.14 6.10 -16.69
CA VAL A 37 -0.20 7.51 -16.27
C VAL A 37 -1.09 7.65 -15.04
N SER A 38 -2.29 7.08 -15.09
CA SER A 38 -3.23 7.12 -13.97
C SER A 38 -2.67 6.43 -12.73
N SER A 39 -2.01 5.28 -12.87
CA SER A 39 -1.40 4.58 -11.75
C SER A 39 -0.24 5.34 -11.11
N SER A 40 0.60 5.98 -11.93
CA SER A 40 1.69 6.82 -11.43
C SER A 40 1.17 8.03 -10.65
N ILE A 41 0.12 8.68 -11.16
CA ILE A 41 -0.53 9.80 -10.45
C ILE A 41 -1.10 9.32 -9.11
N LEU A 42 -1.87 8.22 -9.11
CA LEU A 42 -2.45 7.67 -7.88
C LEU A 42 -1.38 7.29 -6.84
N PHE A 43 -0.26 6.72 -7.28
CA PHE A 43 0.85 6.40 -6.39
C PHE A 43 1.53 7.63 -5.81
N VAL A 44 1.81 8.66 -6.62
CA VAL A 44 2.40 9.91 -6.15
C VAL A 44 1.45 10.63 -5.19
N THR A 45 0.14 10.66 -5.50
CA THR A 45 -0.86 11.20 -4.57
C THR A 45 -0.88 10.43 -3.26
N ALA A 46 -0.84 9.10 -3.30
CA ALA A 46 -0.80 8.25 -2.11
C ALA A 46 0.46 8.50 -1.26
N LEU A 47 1.62 8.68 -1.90
CA LEU A 47 2.88 9.05 -1.25
C LEU A 47 2.77 10.39 -0.51
N ILE A 48 2.24 11.42 -1.17
CA ILE A 48 2.08 12.76 -0.58
C ILE A 48 1.14 12.71 0.62
N VAL A 49 0.01 12.01 0.50
CA VAL A 49 -0.95 11.85 1.60
C VAL A 49 -0.33 11.08 2.77
N ALA A 50 0.37 9.98 2.52
CA ALA A 50 1.05 9.21 3.58
C ALA A 50 2.15 10.04 4.28
N ALA A 51 2.95 10.80 3.53
CA ALA A 51 3.94 11.71 4.09
C ALA A 51 3.29 12.80 4.95
N PHE A 52 2.18 13.37 4.50
CA PHE A 52 1.43 14.36 5.28
C PHE A 52 0.85 13.78 6.57
N LEU A 53 0.37 12.53 6.54
CA LEU A 53 -0.15 11.85 7.73
C LEU A 53 0.98 11.57 8.75
N LEU A 54 2.14 11.11 8.29
CA LEU A 54 3.23 10.67 9.17
C LEU A 54 4.10 11.83 9.69
N LYS A 55 4.22 12.95 8.97
CA LYS A 55 5.10 14.07 9.39
C LYS A 55 4.71 14.71 10.72
N GLU A 56 3.43 14.66 11.07
CA GLU A 56 2.91 15.23 12.33
C GLU A 56 3.32 14.38 13.55
N GLN A 57 3.84 13.16 13.31
CA GLN A 57 4.09 12.15 14.33
C GLN A 57 5.57 11.76 14.45
N TYR A 58 6.33 11.94 13.38
CA TYR A 58 7.69 11.44 13.27
C TYR A 58 8.63 12.51 12.69
N ASN A 59 9.92 12.41 13.01
CA ASN A 59 10.91 13.24 12.31
C ASN A 59 10.98 12.85 10.82
N ILE A 60 11.54 13.75 9.99
CA ILE A 60 11.55 13.55 8.53
C ILE A 60 12.22 12.24 8.09
N TRP A 61 13.29 11.81 8.78
CA TRP A 61 14.00 10.57 8.47
C TRP A 61 13.16 9.32 8.78
N ALA A 62 12.49 9.30 9.93
CA ALA A 62 11.59 8.24 10.34
C ALA A 62 10.37 8.15 9.42
N VAL A 63 9.83 9.29 8.94
CA VAL A 63 8.79 9.30 7.90
C VAL A 63 9.28 8.60 6.63
N VAL A 64 10.46 8.98 6.12
CA VAL A 64 11.03 8.40 4.90
C VAL A 64 11.23 6.89 5.04
N PHE A 65 11.85 6.43 6.14
CA PHE A 65 12.06 5.00 6.38
C PHE A 65 10.72 4.24 6.54
N SER A 66 9.75 4.83 7.21
CA SER A 66 8.42 4.23 7.38
C SER A 66 7.72 4.05 6.03
N ILE A 67 7.72 5.09 5.19
CA ILE A 67 7.12 5.04 3.85
C ILE A 67 7.78 3.97 2.98
N ILE A 68 9.12 3.92 2.94
CA ILE A 68 9.85 2.89 2.17
C ILE A 68 9.45 1.50 2.66
N THR A 69 9.40 1.29 3.97
CA THR A 69 9.04 0.00 4.58
C THR A 69 7.61 -0.41 4.22
N MET A 70 6.66 0.52 4.33
CA MET A 70 5.25 0.29 3.97
C MET A 70 5.09 -0.04 2.48
N ILE A 71 5.83 0.63 1.59
CA ILE A 71 5.81 0.34 0.15
C ILE A 71 6.37 -1.06 -0.14
N MET A 72 7.52 -1.41 0.43
CA MET A 72 8.13 -2.74 0.28
C MET A 72 7.17 -3.83 0.76
N MET A 73 6.57 -3.65 1.95
CA MET A 73 5.58 -4.55 2.51
C MET A 73 4.36 -4.72 1.60
N ASN A 74 3.82 -3.61 1.06
CA ASN A 74 2.68 -3.65 0.15
C ASN A 74 3.01 -4.41 -1.14
N PHE A 75 4.19 -4.21 -1.73
CA PHE A 75 4.61 -4.96 -2.91
C PHE A 75 4.82 -6.45 -2.61
N VAL A 76 5.41 -6.79 -1.46
CA VAL A 76 5.53 -8.20 -1.01
C VAL A 76 4.13 -8.81 -0.85
N LEU A 77 3.19 -8.10 -0.24
CA LEU A 77 1.83 -8.59 -0.07
C LEU A 77 1.12 -8.80 -1.41
N ILE A 78 1.20 -7.82 -2.33
CA ILE A 78 0.59 -7.91 -3.67
C ILE A 78 1.16 -9.09 -4.45
N THR A 79 2.48 -9.31 -4.39
CA THR A 79 3.14 -10.41 -5.11
C THR A 79 2.77 -11.77 -4.51
N LEU A 80 2.69 -11.89 -3.18
CA LEU A 80 2.26 -13.12 -2.51
C LEU A 80 0.79 -13.46 -2.79
N VAL A 81 -0.11 -12.49 -2.71
CA VAL A 81 -1.54 -12.70 -3.00
C VAL A 81 -1.75 -12.96 -4.50
N GLY A 82 -1.09 -12.20 -5.37
CA GLY A 82 -1.12 -12.39 -6.82
C GLY A 82 -0.46 -13.68 -7.30
N ALA A 83 0.36 -14.33 -6.48
CA ALA A 83 0.85 -15.68 -6.77
C ALA A 83 -0.25 -16.74 -6.68
N HIS A 84 -1.27 -16.50 -5.83
CA HIS A 84 -2.35 -17.44 -5.53
C HIS A 84 -3.68 -17.07 -6.21
N GLU A 85 -3.88 -15.79 -6.56
CA GLU A 85 -5.11 -15.31 -7.19
C GLU A 85 -4.85 -14.50 -8.46
N ASN A 86 -5.51 -14.90 -9.54
CA ASN A 86 -5.41 -14.24 -10.86
C ASN A 86 -6.55 -13.26 -11.12
N ARG A 87 -7.54 -13.16 -10.21
CA ARG A 87 -8.66 -12.22 -10.35
C ARG A 87 -8.36 -10.93 -9.60
N ALA A 88 -8.30 -9.80 -10.31
CA ALA A 88 -7.95 -8.49 -9.75
C ALA A 88 -8.80 -8.12 -8.52
N LEU A 89 -10.12 -8.36 -8.58
CA LEU A 89 -11.03 -8.04 -7.48
C LEU A 89 -10.75 -8.88 -6.22
N ARG A 90 -10.36 -10.14 -6.37
CA ARG A 90 -10.00 -11.00 -5.23
C ARG A 90 -8.63 -10.66 -4.66
N LEU A 91 -7.67 -10.29 -5.52
CA LEU A 91 -6.37 -9.80 -5.08
C LEU A 91 -6.54 -8.55 -4.20
N ILE A 92 -7.36 -7.59 -4.65
CA ILE A 92 -7.67 -6.39 -3.86
C ILE A 92 -8.38 -6.79 -2.56
N ALA A 93 -9.39 -7.64 -2.61
CA ALA A 93 -10.15 -8.01 -1.41
C ALA A 93 -9.28 -8.70 -0.35
N TYR A 94 -8.53 -9.74 -0.73
CA TYR A 94 -7.64 -10.46 0.19
C TYR A 94 -6.47 -9.60 0.65
N GLY A 95 -5.85 -8.86 -0.27
CA GLY A 95 -4.76 -7.95 0.05
C GLY A 95 -5.19 -6.87 1.04
N THR A 96 -6.33 -6.22 0.83
CA THR A 96 -6.88 -5.22 1.76
C THR A 96 -7.16 -5.84 3.14
N LEU A 97 -7.74 -7.05 3.19
CA LEU A 97 -8.03 -7.72 4.46
C LEU A 97 -6.76 -8.06 5.24
N ILE A 98 -5.76 -8.62 4.57
CA ILE A 98 -4.46 -8.94 5.18
C ILE A 98 -3.74 -7.66 5.62
N ASN A 99 -3.75 -6.63 4.78
CA ASN A 99 -3.10 -5.35 5.07
C ASN A 99 -3.74 -4.66 6.28
N PHE A 100 -5.07 -4.68 6.35
CA PHE A 100 -5.80 -4.17 7.50
C PHE A 100 -5.46 -4.96 8.78
N ALA A 101 -5.42 -6.29 8.72
CA ALA A 101 -5.01 -7.11 9.86
C ALA A 101 -3.57 -6.80 10.32
N LEU A 102 -2.62 -6.65 9.39
CA LEU A 102 -1.25 -6.28 9.68
C LEU A 102 -1.14 -4.89 10.33
N SER A 103 -1.99 -3.95 9.91
CA SER A 103 -2.06 -2.61 10.49
C SER A 103 -2.51 -2.62 11.96
N LEU A 104 -3.42 -3.53 12.31
CA LEU A 104 -3.89 -3.70 13.68
C LEU A 104 -2.82 -4.37 14.55
N ILE A 105 -2.19 -5.43 14.05
CA ILE A 105 -1.13 -6.16 14.78
C ILE A 105 0.07 -5.23 15.01
N GLY A 106 0.58 -4.58 13.95
CA GLY A 106 1.70 -3.66 14.06
C GLY A 106 1.41 -2.47 14.96
N GLY A 107 0.17 -1.96 14.95
CA GLY A 107 -0.26 -0.89 15.84
C GLY A 107 -0.19 -1.24 17.33
N VAL A 108 -0.36 -2.52 17.70
CA VAL A 108 -0.24 -2.98 19.10
C VAL A 108 1.22 -3.00 19.57
N TYR A 109 2.18 -3.24 18.67
CA TYR A 109 3.61 -3.35 19.03
C TYR A 109 4.37 -2.01 18.98
N VAL A 110 3.76 -0.97 18.41
CA VAL A 110 4.38 0.37 18.25
C VAL A 110 3.74 1.43 19.17
N ALA A 111 2.68 1.06 19.92
CA ALA A 111 2.00 1.93 20.88
C ALA A 111 2.74 2.03 22.22
#